data_AF-A0A497JPE3-F1
#
_entry.id   AF-A0A497JPE3-F1
#
_cell.length_a   1.000
_cell.length_b   1.000
_cell.length_c   1.000
_cell.angle_alpha   90.00
_cell.angle_beta   90.00
_cell.angle_gamma   90.00
#
_symmetry.space_group_name_H-M   'P 1'
#
loop_
_entity.id
_entity.type
_entity.pdbx_description
1 polymer ?
#
loop_
_entity_poly.entity_id
_entity_poly.type
_entity_poly.pdbx_seq_one_letter_code
_entity_poly.pdbx_strand_id
1 'polypeptide(L)'
;MAVSPKVEIRGIYATALTKVLGSRFQIVRMSKVISERFNIKTCYEFGEVLIRDTPDKHGVTIMGTVEGAEAVVNFLKEVLPDVIVREKSLKGWFGYGCFNLEFPYLSKKVLDKIRSEVTPTIPNHHKLRIFASNLVDKAEKLLTSPNCEEDLKDMLQSILVFKVGEEFEINHVKPFGKTLRLKGEIIESSNNQFLKIIRRSFKGKGTYDGLKVLKEEGDYGITEIVEGSWTIKHSYFSHEGSLKGEFYNINTPVEFYPSKARYIDLEVDVVRLPDKEPEIIDLEVLDKTVEEGFISQKLAGAAKEVAEKLVKTLKTENDENLSSLAPKIKPKLEFEYDT
;
A
#
# COMPACT_ATOMS: atom_id res chain seq x y z
N MET A 1 -23.57 -27.10 -12.27
CA MET A 1 -22.55 -26.04 -12.33
C MET A 1 -22.98 -24.97 -11.35
N ALA A 2 -22.18 -24.69 -10.31
CA ALA A 2 -22.52 -23.61 -9.39
C ALA A 2 -22.58 -22.30 -10.18
N VAL A 3 -23.69 -21.56 -10.06
CA VAL A 3 -23.88 -20.28 -10.73
C VAL A 3 -22.87 -19.30 -10.13
N SER A 4 -22.10 -18.62 -10.98
CA SER A 4 -21.20 -17.55 -10.53
C SER A 4 -22.03 -16.41 -9.93
N PRO A 5 -21.68 -15.86 -8.75
CA PRO A 5 -22.50 -14.85 -8.10
C PRO A 5 -22.62 -13.58 -8.96
N LYS A 6 -23.77 -12.93 -8.88
CA LYS A 6 -23.99 -11.60 -9.47
C LYS A 6 -23.35 -10.53 -8.61
N VAL A 7 -22.53 -9.66 -9.21
CA VAL A 7 -21.74 -8.66 -8.48
C VAL A 7 -22.19 -7.24 -8.83
N GLU A 8 -22.59 -6.47 -7.82
CA GLU A 8 -22.84 -5.03 -7.92
C GLU A 8 -21.62 -4.26 -7.39
N ILE A 9 -21.12 -3.29 -8.15
CA ILE A 9 -19.90 -2.55 -7.82
C ILE A 9 -20.18 -1.05 -7.78
N ARG A 10 -19.70 -0.37 -6.73
CA ARG A 10 -19.76 1.09 -6.57
C ARG A 10 -18.43 1.63 -6.05
N GLY A 11 -18.20 2.91 -6.29
CA GLY A 11 -17.05 3.64 -5.76
C GLY A 11 -15.98 3.93 -6.79
N ILE A 12 -14.85 4.44 -6.32
CA ILE A 12 -13.74 4.92 -7.16
C ILE A 12 -13.09 3.77 -7.94
N TYR A 13 -13.08 2.56 -7.38
CA TYR A 13 -12.52 1.37 -8.01
C TYR A 13 -13.46 0.72 -9.05
N ALA A 14 -14.69 1.21 -9.20
CA ALA A 14 -15.75 0.48 -9.89
C ALA A 14 -15.45 0.17 -11.37
N THR A 15 -14.74 1.05 -12.09
CA THR A 15 -14.39 0.79 -13.50
C THR A 15 -13.37 -0.32 -13.64
N ALA A 16 -12.27 -0.24 -12.87
CA ALA A 16 -11.23 -1.28 -12.88
C ALA A 16 -11.80 -2.62 -12.42
N LEU A 17 -12.58 -2.61 -11.34
CA LEU A 17 -13.20 -3.81 -10.80
C LEU A 17 -14.25 -4.41 -11.74
N THR A 18 -15.00 -3.60 -12.49
CA THR A 18 -15.93 -4.11 -13.51
C THR A 18 -15.19 -4.85 -14.62
N LYS A 19 -14.05 -4.32 -15.09
CA LYS A 19 -13.23 -4.97 -16.12
C LYS A 19 -12.65 -6.29 -15.63
N VAL A 20 -12.01 -6.29 -14.45
CA VAL A 20 -11.31 -7.48 -13.94
C VAL A 20 -12.31 -8.58 -13.53
N LEU A 21 -13.37 -8.23 -12.79
CA LEU A 21 -14.35 -9.20 -12.30
C LEU A 21 -15.29 -9.68 -13.40
N GLY A 22 -15.54 -8.87 -14.45
CA GLY A 22 -16.39 -9.25 -15.57
C GLY A 22 -15.88 -10.44 -16.39
N SER A 23 -14.62 -10.82 -16.25
CA SER A 23 -14.06 -12.04 -16.84
C SER A 23 -14.57 -13.33 -16.18
N ARG A 24 -15.01 -13.23 -14.93
CA ARG A 24 -15.34 -14.38 -14.08
C ARG A 24 -16.76 -14.34 -13.53
N PHE A 25 -17.31 -13.16 -13.30
CA PHE A 25 -18.58 -12.92 -12.63
C PHE A 25 -19.55 -12.10 -13.49
N GLN A 26 -20.85 -12.31 -13.29
CA GLN A 26 -21.85 -11.48 -13.93
C GLN A 26 -21.95 -10.14 -13.20
N ILE A 27 -21.57 -9.05 -13.87
CA ILE A 27 -21.69 -7.70 -13.30
C ILE A 27 -23.11 -7.16 -13.54
N VAL A 28 -23.77 -6.74 -12.47
CA VAL A 28 -25.14 -6.21 -12.50
C VAL A 28 -25.21 -4.79 -11.95
N ARG A 29 -26.29 -4.09 -12.29
CA ARG A 29 -26.62 -2.72 -11.87
C ARG A 29 -25.46 -1.75 -12.07
N MET A 30 -24.72 -1.85 -13.17
CA MET A 30 -23.74 -0.85 -13.57
C MET A 30 -24.39 0.54 -13.57
N SER A 31 -23.64 1.56 -13.13
CA SER A 31 -24.09 2.95 -13.28
C SER A 31 -24.13 3.33 -14.76
N LYS A 32 -24.79 4.45 -15.09
CA LYS A 32 -24.81 4.99 -16.46
C LYS A 32 -23.39 5.17 -17.02
N VAL A 33 -22.51 5.79 -16.23
CA VAL A 33 -21.10 6.02 -16.60
C VAL A 33 -20.34 4.73 -16.88
N ILE A 34 -20.54 3.68 -16.06
CA ILE A 34 -19.89 2.39 -16.29
C ILE A 34 -20.46 1.73 -17.55
N SER A 35 -21.79 1.71 -17.70
CA SER A 35 -22.45 1.12 -18.88
C SER A 35 -21.96 1.77 -20.19
N GLU A 36 -21.82 3.10 -20.20
CA GLU A 36 -21.30 3.87 -21.33
C GLU A 36 -19.83 3.54 -21.62
N ARG A 37 -18.97 3.47 -20.59
CA ARG A 37 -17.54 3.13 -20.73
C ARG A 37 -17.31 1.76 -21.36
N PHE A 38 -18.12 0.77 -21.00
CA PHE A 38 -18.00 -0.59 -21.51
C PHE A 38 -18.85 -0.84 -22.77
N ASN A 39 -19.69 0.12 -23.19
CA ASN A 39 -20.68 -0.06 -24.26
C ASN A 39 -21.56 -1.32 -24.04
N ILE A 40 -21.95 -1.57 -22.79
CA ILE A 40 -22.75 -2.73 -22.38
C ILE A 40 -24.02 -2.24 -21.69
N LYS A 41 -25.18 -2.81 -22.06
CA LYS A 41 -26.43 -2.55 -21.35
C LYS A 41 -26.40 -3.23 -19.98
N THR A 42 -26.67 -2.43 -18.94
CA THR A 42 -26.72 -2.93 -17.57
C THR A 42 -27.91 -3.88 -17.35
N CYS A 43 -27.67 -4.95 -16.59
CA CYS A 43 -28.72 -5.80 -16.04
C CYS A 43 -29.21 -5.20 -14.71
N TYR A 44 -30.52 -5.10 -14.49
CA TYR A 44 -31.09 -4.48 -13.28
C TYR A 44 -31.45 -5.48 -12.17
N GLU A 45 -31.03 -6.74 -12.31
CA GLU A 45 -31.18 -7.75 -11.26
C GLU A 45 -30.34 -7.39 -10.03
N PHE A 46 -30.79 -7.83 -8.85
CA PHE A 46 -30.04 -7.60 -7.61
C PHE A 46 -28.76 -8.44 -7.58
N GLY A 47 -27.66 -7.82 -7.15
CA GLY A 47 -26.41 -8.52 -6.90
C GLY A 47 -26.49 -9.38 -5.64
N GLU A 48 -25.89 -10.56 -5.70
CA GLU A 48 -25.65 -11.43 -4.54
C GLU A 48 -24.44 -10.97 -3.73
N VAL A 49 -23.54 -10.22 -4.38
CA VAL A 49 -22.37 -9.59 -3.79
C VAL A 49 -22.36 -8.10 -4.15
N LEU A 50 -22.08 -7.27 -3.17
CA LEU A 50 -21.94 -5.82 -3.28
C LEU A 50 -20.52 -5.43 -2.88
N ILE A 51 -19.85 -4.68 -3.77
CA ILE A 51 -18.54 -4.09 -3.54
C ILE A 51 -18.68 -2.57 -3.46
N ARG A 52 -18.16 -1.96 -2.39
CA ARG A 52 -18.11 -0.50 -2.22
C ARG A 52 -16.77 -0.07 -1.64
N ASP A 53 -16.36 1.15 -1.88
CA ASP A 53 -15.17 1.73 -1.23
C ASP A 53 -15.26 1.62 0.30
N THR A 54 -14.11 1.40 0.95
CA THR A 54 -13.98 1.66 2.38
C THR A 54 -14.12 3.17 2.66
N PRO A 55 -14.49 3.59 3.89
CA PRO A 55 -14.64 5.02 4.21
C PRO A 55 -13.36 5.85 3.96
N ASP A 56 -12.20 5.25 4.14
CA ASP A 56 -10.89 5.87 3.90
C ASP A 56 -10.40 5.74 2.44
N LYS A 57 -11.17 5.03 1.59
CA LYS A 57 -10.92 4.79 0.17
C LYS A 57 -9.62 4.05 -0.16
N HIS A 58 -8.95 3.46 0.83
CA HIS A 58 -7.76 2.63 0.60
C HIS A 58 -8.08 1.22 0.09
N GLY A 59 -9.35 0.87 -0.04
CA GLY A 59 -9.78 -0.37 -0.68
C GLY A 59 -11.30 -0.47 -0.73
N VAL A 60 -11.83 -1.68 -0.58
CA VAL A 60 -13.27 -1.98 -0.70
C VAL A 60 -13.80 -2.88 0.41
N THR A 61 -15.07 -2.72 0.73
CA THR A 61 -15.86 -3.69 1.50
C THR A 61 -16.65 -4.58 0.53
N ILE A 62 -16.53 -5.89 0.69
CA ILE A 62 -17.25 -6.92 -0.08
C ILE A 62 -18.27 -7.56 0.86
N MET A 63 -19.55 -7.47 0.51
CA MET A 63 -20.67 -7.99 1.30
C MET A 63 -21.59 -8.81 0.41
N GLY A 64 -22.00 -10.00 0.84
CA GLY A 64 -22.86 -10.86 0.05
C GLY A 64 -23.09 -12.20 0.71
N THR A 65 -23.63 -13.17 -0.04
CA THR A 65 -23.59 -14.58 0.41
C THR A 65 -22.15 -14.97 0.76
N VAL A 66 -21.97 -15.85 1.75
CA VAL A 66 -20.61 -16.25 2.19
C VAL A 66 -19.81 -16.78 1.01
N GLU A 67 -20.38 -17.71 0.25
CA GLU A 67 -19.75 -18.34 -0.90
C GLU A 67 -19.45 -17.32 -2.01
N GLY A 68 -20.38 -16.39 -2.26
CA GLY A 68 -20.21 -15.38 -3.29
C GLY A 68 -19.13 -14.36 -2.94
N ALA A 69 -19.14 -13.87 -1.70
CA ALA A 69 -18.14 -12.92 -1.22
C ALA A 69 -16.74 -13.57 -1.18
N GLU A 70 -16.61 -14.79 -0.67
CA GLU A 70 -15.34 -15.54 -0.65
C GLU A 70 -14.80 -15.78 -2.07
N ALA A 71 -15.66 -16.13 -3.03
CA ALA A 71 -15.26 -16.30 -4.43
C ALA A 71 -14.67 -15.01 -5.03
N VAL A 72 -15.28 -13.86 -4.77
CA VAL A 72 -14.76 -12.56 -5.23
C VAL A 72 -13.44 -12.22 -4.53
N VAL A 73 -13.34 -12.43 -3.21
CA VAL A 73 -12.12 -12.18 -2.44
C VAL A 73 -10.97 -13.02 -2.96
N ASN A 74 -11.17 -14.33 -3.16
CA ASN A 74 -10.13 -15.24 -3.63
C ASN A 74 -9.64 -14.85 -5.03
N PHE A 75 -10.56 -14.52 -5.94
CA PHE A 75 -10.18 -14.06 -7.28
C PHE A 75 -9.36 -12.75 -7.23
N LEU A 76 -9.74 -11.80 -6.37
CA LEU A 76 -8.95 -10.57 -6.22
C LEU A 76 -7.58 -10.84 -5.59
N LYS A 77 -7.44 -11.78 -4.66
CA LYS A 77 -6.13 -12.19 -4.11
C LYS A 77 -5.22 -12.84 -5.16
N GLU A 78 -5.80 -13.52 -6.15
CA GLU A 78 -5.06 -14.15 -7.25
C GLU A 78 -4.56 -13.11 -8.25
N VAL A 79 -5.42 -12.17 -8.64
CA VAL A 79 -5.13 -11.19 -9.70
C VAL A 79 -4.30 -10.01 -9.20
N LEU A 80 -4.53 -9.57 -7.96
CA LEU A 80 -3.90 -8.36 -7.43
C LEU A 80 -2.70 -8.68 -6.53
N PRO A 81 -1.67 -7.82 -6.59
CA PRO A 81 -0.33 -8.17 -6.11
C PRO A 81 -0.14 -8.19 -4.59
N ASP A 82 -0.74 -7.23 -3.90
CA ASP A 82 -0.46 -6.91 -2.51
C ASP A 82 -1.74 -6.70 -1.67
N VAL A 83 -2.85 -7.31 -2.06
CA VAL A 83 -4.14 -7.18 -1.35
C VAL A 83 -4.02 -7.69 0.07
N ILE A 84 -4.56 -6.90 1.02
CA ILE A 84 -4.75 -7.32 2.40
C ILE A 84 -6.22 -7.60 2.65
N VAL A 85 -6.53 -8.75 3.24
CA VAL A 85 -7.91 -9.18 3.49
C VAL A 85 -8.19 -9.20 4.98
N ARG A 86 -9.22 -8.49 5.41
CA ARG A 86 -9.69 -8.51 6.80
C ARG A 86 -11.11 -9.03 6.83
N GLU A 87 -11.26 -10.25 7.34
CA GLU A 87 -12.56 -10.83 7.60
C GLU A 87 -13.21 -10.07 8.77
N LYS A 88 -14.42 -9.55 8.57
CA LYS A 88 -15.23 -8.96 9.64
C LYS A 88 -16.28 -9.92 10.19
N SER A 89 -16.30 -11.17 9.71
CA SER A 89 -17.53 -11.94 9.76
C SER A 89 -17.90 -12.38 11.19
N LEU A 90 -19.12 -11.99 11.57
CA LEU A 90 -20.04 -12.85 12.30
C LEU A 90 -20.43 -13.99 11.36
N LYS A 91 -19.51 -14.92 11.07
CA LYS A 91 -19.80 -16.17 10.34
C LYS A 91 -21.02 -16.81 11.01
N GLY A 92 -22.16 -16.82 10.33
CA GLY A 92 -23.33 -17.60 10.74
C GLY A 92 -24.53 -16.88 11.36
N TRP A 93 -24.56 -15.54 11.57
CA TRP A 93 -25.80 -14.95 12.11
C TRP A 93 -26.93 -14.81 11.08
N PHE A 94 -26.59 -14.67 9.78
CA PHE A 94 -27.57 -14.56 8.68
C PHE A 94 -27.13 -15.18 7.32
N GLY A 95 -26.01 -15.91 7.24
CA GLY A 95 -25.53 -16.47 5.96
C GLY A 95 -24.85 -15.46 5.02
N TYR A 96 -24.40 -14.31 5.53
CA TYR A 96 -23.68 -13.28 4.76
C TYR A 96 -22.22 -13.15 5.19
N GLY A 97 -21.32 -13.04 4.20
CA GLY A 97 -19.90 -12.72 4.38
C GLY A 97 -19.67 -11.21 4.29
N CYS A 98 -18.73 -10.69 5.08
CA CYS A 98 -18.29 -9.30 5.03
C CYS A 98 -16.76 -9.23 5.15
N PHE A 99 -16.11 -8.74 4.10
CA PHE A 99 -14.65 -8.64 4.00
C PHE A 99 -14.24 -7.23 3.67
N ASN A 100 -13.25 -6.72 4.39
CA ASN A 100 -12.55 -5.50 4.04
C ASN A 100 -11.28 -5.87 3.28
N LEU A 101 -11.19 -5.48 2.02
CA LEU A 101 -9.99 -5.60 1.21
C LEU A 101 -9.30 -4.25 1.16
N GLU A 102 -8.04 -4.21 1.52
CA GLU A 102 -7.18 -3.05 1.33
C GLU A 102 -6.35 -3.23 0.06
N PHE A 103 -6.23 -2.17 -0.74
CA PHE A 103 -5.43 -2.15 -1.96
C PHE A 103 -4.21 -1.26 -1.73
N PRO A 104 -3.01 -1.80 -1.44
CA PRO A 104 -1.80 -0.99 -1.30
C PRO A 104 -1.28 -0.50 -2.64
N TYR A 105 -0.07 0.05 -2.65
CA TYR A 105 0.53 0.73 -3.80
C TYR A 105 0.43 -0.08 -5.09
N LEU A 106 0.82 -1.36 -5.10
CA LEU A 106 0.90 -2.14 -6.34
C LEU A 106 -0.50 -2.50 -6.85
N SER A 107 -1.43 -2.86 -5.97
CA SER A 107 -2.82 -3.13 -6.36
C SER A 107 -3.48 -1.91 -6.96
N LYS A 108 -3.24 -0.71 -6.40
CA LYS A 108 -3.73 0.54 -7.02
C LYS A 108 -3.13 0.77 -8.41
N LYS A 109 -1.82 0.52 -8.58
CA LYS A 109 -1.15 0.63 -9.89
C LYS A 109 -1.73 -0.34 -10.92
N VAL A 110 -1.95 -1.59 -10.55
CA VAL A 110 -2.56 -2.61 -11.43
C VAL A 110 -3.99 -2.19 -11.78
N LEU A 111 -4.79 -1.75 -10.81
CA LEU A 111 -6.15 -1.28 -11.06
C LEU A 111 -6.20 0.00 -11.93
N ASP A 112 -5.23 0.91 -11.78
CA ASP A 112 -5.06 2.07 -12.67
C ASP A 112 -4.78 1.61 -14.11
N LYS A 113 -3.88 0.62 -14.30
CA LYS A 113 -3.56 0.06 -15.62
C LYS A 113 -4.78 -0.60 -16.25
N ILE A 114 -5.49 -1.47 -15.52
CA ILE A 114 -6.73 -2.12 -15.98
C ILE A 114 -7.78 -1.07 -16.36
N ARG A 115 -7.89 0.03 -15.58
CA ARG A 115 -8.81 1.13 -15.88
C ARG A 115 -8.43 1.85 -17.18
N SER A 116 -7.14 2.04 -17.43
CA SER A 116 -6.62 2.73 -18.62
C SER A 116 -6.98 2.04 -19.94
N GLU A 117 -7.21 0.72 -19.93
CA GLU A 117 -7.69 -0.02 -21.10
C GLU A 117 -9.14 0.33 -21.48
N VAL A 118 -9.89 0.94 -20.57
CA VAL A 118 -11.33 1.22 -20.75
C VAL A 118 -11.59 2.72 -20.91
N THR A 119 -10.80 3.58 -20.26
CA THR A 119 -11.04 5.02 -20.25
C THR A 119 -9.75 5.78 -19.93
N PRO A 120 -9.56 7.02 -20.45
CA PRO A 120 -8.39 7.82 -20.12
C PRO A 120 -8.17 7.90 -18.62
N THR A 121 -6.97 7.51 -18.19
CA THR A 121 -6.62 7.35 -16.77
C THR A 121 -5.23 7.90 -16.54
N ILE A 122 -5.10 8.83 -15.60
CA ILE A 122 -3.81 9.40 -15.21
C ILE A 122 -3.01 8.42 -14.33
N PRO A 123 -1.68 8.55 -14.26
CA PRO A 123 -0.88 7.80 -13.31
C PRO A 123 -1.34 8.03 -11.86
N ASN A 124 -1.36 6.97 -11.05
CA ASN A 124 -1.77 7.01 -9.64
C ASN A 124 -3.23 7.46 -9.43
N HIS A 125 -4.12 7.24 -10.41
CA HIS A 125 -5.52 7.65 -10.36
C HIS A 125 -6.18 7.29 -9.03
N HIS A 126 -6.17 6.01 -8.63
CA HIS A 126 -6.86 5.59 -7.40
C HIS A 126 -6.26 6.23 -6.15
N LYS A 127 -4.94 6.38 -6.08
CA LYS A 127 -4.26 7.08 -4.97
C LYS A 127 -4.69 8.55 -4.91
N LEU A 128 -4.71 9.25 -6.05
CA LEU A 128 -5.10 10.65 -6.14
C LEU A 128 -6.60 10.87 -5.88
N ARG A 129 -7.47 9.92 -6.22
CA ARG A 129 -8.91 9.98 -5.89
C ARG A 129 -9.18 10.06 -4.38
N ILE A 130 -8.24 9.63 -3.55
CA ILE A 130 -8.37 9.68 -2.08
C ILE A 130 -8.36 11.13 -1.58
N PHE A 131 -7.50 12.01 -2.14
CA PHE A 131 -7.27 13.35 -1.59
C PHE A 131 -7.31 14.50 -2.61
N ALA A 132 -7.40 14.21 -3.91
CA ALA A 132 -7.31 15.17 -5.01
C ALA A 132 -8.36 14.91 -6.12
N SER A 133 -9.54 14.38 -5.79
CA SER A 133 -10.54 13.93 -6.79
C SER A 133 -10.88 14.98 -7.86
N ASN A 134 -11.07 16.24 -7.48
CA ASN A 134 -11.40 17.31 -8.44
C ASN A 134 -10.26 17.56 -9.43
N LEU A 135 -9.00 17.39 -9.01
CA LEU A 135 -7.84 17.50 -9.89
C LEU A 135 -7.78 16.31 -10.83
N VAL A 136 -8.07 15.09 -10.35
CA VAL A 136 -8.17 13.90 -11.20
C VAL A 136 -9.19 14.10 -12.32
N ASP A 137 -10.38 14.63 -12.00
CA ASP A 137 -11.42 14.89 -13.02
C ASP A 137 -10.99 15.92 -14.08
N LYS A 138 -10.19 16.92 -13.70
CA LYS A 138 -9.62 17.89 -14.64
C LYS A 138 -8.50 17.24 -15.48
N ALA A 139 -7.62 16.50 -14.85
CA ALA A 139 -6.48 15.84 -15.47
C ALA A 139 -6.89 14.80 -16.51
N GLU A 140 -7.87 13.96 -16.19
CA GLU A 140 -8.38 12.96 -17.13
C GLU A 140 -9.08 13.59 -18.35
N LYS A 141 -9.66 14.80 -18.21
CA LYS A 141 -10.19 15.54 -19.36
C LYS A 141 -9.07 16.05 -20.28
N LEU A 142 -7.95 16.51 -19.70
CA LEU A 142 -6.79 16.98 -20.47
C LEU A 142 -6.16 15.88 -21.31
N LEU A 143 -6.22 14.62 -20.87
CA LEU A 143 -5.72 13.48 -21.65
C LEU A 143 -6.38 13.32 -23.03
N THR A 144 -7.52 13.97 -23.26
CA THR A 144 -8.20 13.98 -24.56
C THR A 144 -7.77 15.14 -25.48
N SER A 145 -6.90 16.03 -24.99
CA SER A 145 -6.39 17.20 -25.71
C SER A 145 -4.99 16.97 -26.31
N PRO A 146 -4.65 17.62 -27.45
CA PRO A 146 -3.29 17.63 -27.99
C PRO A 146 -2.29 18.32 -27.02
N ASN A 147 -1.03 17.86 -26.96
CA ASN A 147 0.05 18.43 -26.14
C ASN A 147 -0.18 18.45 -24.61
N CYS A 148 -0.98 17.52 -24.08
CA CYS A 148 -1.36 17.49 -22.66
C CYS A 148 -0.28 16.97 -21.69
N GLU A 149 0.85 16.43 -22.18
CA GLU A 149 1.83 15.75 -21.35
C GLU A 149 2.55 16.68 -20.37
N GLU A 150 2.97 17.86 -20.81
CA GLU A 150 3.72 18.81 -19.99
C GLU A 150 2.81 19.44 -18.92
N ASP A 151 1.63 19.93 -19.32
CA ASP A 151 0.61 20.46 -18.40
C ASP A 151 0.19 19.41 -17.34
N LEU A 152 0.04 18.15 -17.75
CA LEU A 152 -0.31 17.07 -16.83
C LEU A 152 0.83 16.80 -15.85
N LYS A 153 2.08 16.74 -16.33
CA LYS A 153 3.24 16.51 -15.49
C LYS A 153 3.38 17.59 -14.42
N ASP A 154 3.31 18.86 -14.81
CA ASP A 154 3.42 19.99 -13.89
C ASP A 154 2.29 19.99 -12.87
N MET A 155 1.06 19.75 -13.31
CA MET A 155 -0.08 19.62 -12.42
C MET A 155 0.12 18.48 -11.41
N LEU A 156 0.54 17.29 -11.85
CA LEU A 156 0.76 16.14 -10.96
C LEU A 156 1.91 16.37 -9.98
N GLN A 157 3.00 16.99 -10.42
CA GLN A 157 4.15 17.32 -9.57
C GLN A 157 3.80 18.34 -8.49
N SER A 158 2.86 19.25 -8.76
CA SER A 158 2.41 20.26 -7.79
C SER A 158 1.49 19.72 -6.69
N ILE A 159 0.97 18.50 -6.83
CA ILE A 159 -0.03 17.94 -5.89
C ILE A 159 0.59 17.61 -4.53
N LEU A 160 1.83 17.12 -4.52
CA LEU A 160 2.56 16.75 -3.31
C LEU A 160 3.85 17.56 -3.25
N VAL A 161 3.88 18.52 -2.34
CA VAL A 161 5.06 19.33 -2.06
C VAL A 161 5.34 19.20 -0.57
N PHE A 162 6.58 18.86 -0.22
CA PHE A 162 7.02 18.69 1.16
C PHE A 162 8.08 19.73 1.49
N LYS A 163 7.92 20.45 2.60
CA LYS A 163 8.87 21.47 3.02
C LYS A 163 9.64 21.02 4.26
N VAL A 164 10.94 21.32 4.28
CA VAL A 164 11.77 21.16 5.47
C VAL A 164 11.20 22.01 6.60
N GLY A 165 11.15 21.44 7.81
CA GLY A 165 10.54 22.03 9.00
C GLY A 165 9.06 21.69 9.21
N GLU A 166 8.38 21.07 8.23
CA GLU A 166 6.97 20.67 8.40
C GLU A 166 6.85 19.40 9.27
N GLU A 167 5.80 19.34 10.10
CA GLU A 167 5.41 18.09 10.76
C GLU A 167 4.91 17.09 9.71
N PHE A 168 5.38 15.85 9.83
CA PHE A 168 5.04 14.76 8.93
C PHE A 168 4.70 13.48 9.72
N GLU A 169 3.64 12.80 9.30
CA GLU A 169 3.16 11.57 9.93
C GLU A 169 3.53 10.33 9.12
N ILE A 170 4.03 9.29 9.76
CA ILE A 170 4.16 7.96 9.20
C ILE A 170 3.01 7.10 9.74
N ASN A 171 2.15 6.65 8.84
CA ASN A 171 1.10 5.67 9.13
C ASN A 171 1.64 4.26 8.89
N HIS A 172 2.10 3.63 9.97
CA HIS A 172 2.50 2.23 10.00
C HIS A 172 1.26 1.38 10.26
N VAL A 173 0.71 0.79 9.19
CA VAL A 173 -0.54 0.02 9.25
C VAL A 173 -0.21 -1.45 9.42
N LYS A 174 -0.69 -2.06 10.50
CA LYS A 174 -0.54 -3.50 10.73
C LYS A 174 -1.45 -4.32 9.80
N PRO A 175 -1.11 -5.56 9.42
CA PRO A 175 -1.95 -6.41 8.56
C PRO A 175 -3.38 -6.58 9.06
N PHE A 176 -3.61 -6.62 10.37
CA PHE A 176 -4.94 -6.69 10.99
C PHE A 176 -5.69 -5.35 11.09
N GLY A 177 -5.03 -4.22 10.77
CA GLY A 177 -5.66 -2.93 10.52
C GLY A 177 -5.51 -1.86 11.57
N LYS A 178 -4.82 -2.14 12.67
CA LYS A 178 -4.38 -1.09 13.58
C LYS A 178 -3.33 -0.22 12.91
N THR A 179 -3.49 1.10 13.02
CA THR A 179 -2.51 2.06 12.51
C THR A 179 -1.76 2.71 13.67
N LEU A 180 -0.44 2.57 13.66
CA LEU A 180 0.47 3.34 14.50
C LEU A 180 0.87 4.61 13.76
N ARG A 181 0.77 5.76 14.43
CA ARG A 181 1.08 7.07 13.86
C ARG A 181 2.33 7.62 14.49
N LEU A 182 3.40 7.67 13.71
CA LEU A 182 4.69 8.20 14.15
C LEU A 182 4.83 9.61 13.59
N LYS A 183 5.01 10.60 14.46
CA LYS A 183 5.21 11.99 14.05
C LYS A 183 6.68 12.37 14.13
N GLY A 184 7.12 13.15 13.17
CA GLY A 184 8.45 13.77 13.11
C GLY A 184 8.44 15.05 12.30
N GLU A 185 9.60 15.69 12.20
CA GLU A 185 9.80 16.91 11.40
C GLU A 185 10.64 16.58 10.17
N ILE A 186 10.27 17.10 9.00
CA ILE A 186 11.04 16.91 7.77
C ILE A 186 12.35 17.70 7.87
N ILE A 187 13.49 17.00 7.79
CA ILE A 187 14.82 17.63 7.78
C ILE A 187 15.46 17.60 6.38
N GLU A 188 14.98 16.74 5.49
CA GLU A 188 15.44 16.64 4.11
C GLU A 188 14.29 16.17 3.21
N SER A 189 14.23 16.71 2.00
CA SER A 189 13.27 16.31 0.96
C SER A 189 13.95 16.41 -0.40
N SER A 190 13.77 15.39 -1.25
CA SER A 190 14.31 15.38 -2.61
C SER A 190 13.29 14.83 -3.61
N ASN A 191 13.08 15.57 -4.70
CA ASN A 191 12.20 15.24 -5.83
C ASN A 191 10.77 14.81 -5.44
N ASN A 192 10.26 15.21 -4.26
CA ASN A 192 9.01 14.74 -3.68
C ASN A 192 8.88 13.20 -3.60
N GLN A 193 10.02 12.48 -3.66
CA GLN A 193 10.09 11.02 -3.66
C GLN A 193 10.94 10.48 -2.50
N PHE A 194 11.78 11.31 -1.91
CA PHE A 194 12.56 10.98 -0.72
C PHE A 194 12.31 11.99 0.38
N LEU A 195 12.10 11.50 1.60
CA LEU A 195 12.00 12.29 2.81
C LEU A 195 12.91 11.71 3.89
N LYS A 196 13.56 12.61 4.63
CA LYS A 196 14.23 12.31 5.88
C LYS A 196 13.53 13.07 6.99
N ILE A 197 13.02 12.34 7.98
CA ILE A 197 12.31 12.93 9.12
C ILE A 197 13.05 12.65 10.42
N ILE A 198 13.05 13.62 11.32
CA ILE A 198 13.64 13.49 12.66
C ILE A 198 12.56 13.36 13.73
N ARG A 199 12.83 12.52 14.73
CA ARG A 199 11.98 12.30 15.90
C ARG A 199 12.83 12.42 17.15
N ARG A 200 12.47 13.35 18.04
CA ARG A 200 13.25 13.67 19.26
C ARG A 200 12.53 13.29 20.57
N SER A 201 11.31 12.76 20.50
CA SER A 201 10.49 12.46 21.67
C SER A 201 10.26 10.95 21.85
N PHE A 202 11.29 10.23 22.30
CA PHE A 202 11.12 8.87 22.81
C PHE A 202 10.85 8.93 24.32
N LYS A 203 9.58 8.89 24.71
CA LYS A 203 9.21 8.85 26.14
C LYS A 203 9.33 7.42 26.66
N GLY A 204 10.09 7.22 27.74
CA GLY A 204 10.01 6.01 28.58
C GLY A 204 11.31 5.22 28.73
N LYS A 205 11.36 4.39 29.79
CA LYS A 205 12.37 3.34 29.99
C LYS A 205 12.00 2.12 29.13
N GLY A 206 12.96 1.51 28.45
CA GLY A 206 12.75 0.31 27.62
C GLY A 206 13.85 0.16 26.57
N THR A 207 13.66 -0.75 25.62
CA THR A 207 14.56 -0.93 24.48
C THR A 207 13.90 -0.49 23.16
N TYR A 208 14.68 -0.19 22.13
CA TYR A 208 14.19 -0.23 20.75
C TYR A 208 13.87 -1.69 20.40
N ASP A 209 12.60 -1.97 20.12
CA ASP A 209 12.13 -3.31 19.80
C ASP A 209 12.85 -3.84 18.55
N GLY A 210 13.11 -5.15 18.50
CA GLY A 210 13.99 -5.78 17.51
C GLY A 210 15.50 -5.57 17.77
N LEU A 211 15.93 -4.35 18.09
CA LEU A 211 17.35 -4.02 18.33
C LEU A 211 17.88 -4.42 19.71
N LYS A 212 16.99 -4.55 20.71
CA LYS A 212 17.35 -4.82 22.12
C LYS A 212 18.33 -3.79 22.72
N VAL A 213 18.37 -2.58 22.17
CA VAL A 213 19.21 -1.46 22.66
C VAL A 213 18.40 -0.55 23.57
N LEU A 214 18.96 -0.15 24.70
CA LEU A 214 18.30 0.73 25.68
C LEU A 214 17.98 2.11 25.09
N LYS A 215 16.77 2.58 25.36
CA LYS A 215 16.34 3.96 25.10
C LYS A 215 16.81 4.86 26.24
N GLU A 216 17.46 5.95 25.90
CA GLU A 216 17.96 6.94 26.86
C GLU A 216 17.32 8.31 26.60
N GLU A 217 17.31 9.14 27.64
CA GLU A 217 16.80 10.50 27.51
C GLU A 217 17.69 11.31 26.57
N GLY A 218 17.06 12.05 25.64
CA GLY A 218 17.76 12.82 24.62
C GLY A 218 18.12 12.03 23.35
N ASP A 219 17.91 10.71 23.32
CA ASP A 219 17.98 9.93 22.09
C ASP A 219 17.06 10.52 21.00
N TYR A 220 17.50 10.40 19.75
CA TYR A 220 16.69 10.78 18.60
C TYR A 220 16.76 9.72 17.50
N GLY A 221 15.75 9.74 16.63
CA GLY A 221 15.58 8.79 15.54
C GLY A 221 15.44 9.55 14.25
N ILE A 222 16.16 9.09 13.23
CA ILE A 222 16.06 9.58 11.87
C ILE A 222 15.36 8.50 11.06
N THR A 223 14.33 8.87 10.32
CA THR A 223 13.64 7.95 9.42
C THR A 223 13.79 8.42 7.99
N GLU A 224 14.26 7.52 7.12
CA GLU A 224 14.36 7.73 5.68
C GLU A 224 13.22 6.99 4.99
N ILE A 225 12.54 7.68 4.06
CA ILE A 225 11.35 7.19 3.39
C ILE A 225 11.46 7.49 1.91
N VAL A 226 11.21 6.48 1.08
CA VAL A 226 11.20 6.60 -0.39
C VAL A 226 9.84 6.12 -0.92
N GLU A 227 9.16 6.94 -1.74
CA GLU A 227 7.92 6.56 -2.42
C GLU A 227 8.11 5.27 -3.23
N GLY A 228 7.21 4.31 -3.06
CA GLY A 228 7.28 3.02 -3.77
C GLY A 228 8.37 2.08 -3.27
N SER A 229 9.05 2.40 -2.17
CA SER A 229 10.03 1.50 -1.53
C SER A 229 9.34 0.43 -0.70
N TRP A 230 9.84 -0.80 -0.78
CA TRP A 230 9.47 -1.94 0.08
C TRP A 230 10.10 -1.88 1.47
N THR A 231 10.89 -0.85 1.73
CA THR A 231 11.63 -0.69 2.99
C THR A 231 11.55 0.74 3.49
N ILE A 232 11.44 0.90 4.81
CA ILE A 232 11.69 2.16 5.53
C ILE A 232 12.82 1.96 6.51
N LYS A 233 13.75 2.92 6.55
CA LYS A 233 14.94 2.87 7.41
C LYS A 233 14.74 3.79 8.60
N HIS A 234 14.90 3.25 9.80
CA HIS A 234 14.96 3.97 11.06
C HIS A 234 16.38 3.84 11.64
N SER A 235 17.09 4.96 11.79
CA SER A 235 18.39 5.03 12.47
C SER A 235 18.21 5.70 13.83
N TYR A 236 18.65 5.06 14.90
CA TYR A 236 18.55 5.57 16.26
C TYR A 236 19.91 6.04 16.76
N PHE A 237 19.94 7.21 17.40
CA PHE A 237 21.14 7.87 17.87
C PHE A 237 21.01 8.22 19.35
N SER A 238 22.14 8.22 20.05
CA SER A 238 22.25 8.76 21.41
C SER A 238 22.07 10.29 21.41
N HIS A 239 21.90 10.88 22.59
CA HIS A 239 21.92 12.34 22.73
C HIS A 239 23.25 12.99 22.29
N GLU A 240 24.35 12.24 22.30
CA GLU A 240 25.68 12.63 21.81
C GLU A 240 25.85 12.44 20.29
N GLY A 241 24.86 11.85 19.61
CA GLY A 241 24.87 11.61 18.17
C GLY A 241 25.55 10.29 17.75
N SER A 242 25.86 9.41 18.69
CA SER A 242 26.42 8.08 18.41
C SER A 242 25.33 7.16 17.84
N LEU A 243 25.60 6.44 16.75
CA LEU A 243 24.65 5.47 16.20
C LEU A 243 24.45 4.31 17.18
N LYS A 244 23.20 4.07 17.57
CA LYS A 244 22.79 2.97 18.46
C LYS A 244 22.33 1.74 17.69
N GLY A 245 21.81 1.94 16.47
CA GLY A 245 21.41 0.85 15.58
C GLY A 245 20.48 1.33 14.47
N GLU A 246 20.33 0.50 13.45
CA GLU A 246 19.46 0.71 12.30
C GLU A 246 18.42 -0.40 12.24
N PHE A 247 17.19 -0.02 11.94
CA PHE A 247 16.03 -0.88 11.88
C PHE A 247 15.29 -0.61 10.58
N TYR A 248 15.03 -1.65 9.82
CA TYR A 248 14.46 -1.58 8.49
C TYR A 248 13.15 -2.35 8.46
N ASN A 249 12.02 -1.64 8.38
CA ASN A 249 10.73 -2.29 8.17
C ASN A 249 10.64 -2.82 6.75
N ILE A 250 10.20 -4.06 6.57
CA ILE A 250 9.79 -4.56 5.27
C ILE A 250 8.27 -4.41 5.15
N ASN A 251 7.84 -3.68 4.12
CA ASN A 251 6.48 -3.21 4.00
C ASN A 251 5.99 -3.28 2.56
N THR A 252 4.67 -3.21 2.37
CA THR A 252 4.11 -2.89 1.04
C THR A 252 4.65 -1.54 0.58
N PRO A 253 4.84 -1.30 -0.72
CA PRO A 253 5.50 -0.08 -1.18
C PRO A 253 4.88 1.20 -0.63
N VAL A 254 5.73 2.13 -0.16
CA VAL A 254 5.28 3.34 0.53
C VAL A 254 4.48 4.26 -0.38
N GLU A 255 3.40 4.82 0.16
CA GLU A 255 2.59 5.86 -0.47
C GLU A 255 2.69 7.18 0.31
N PHE A 256 3.11 8.25 -0.36
CA PHE A 256 3.02 9.62 0.15
C PHE A 256 1.66 10.25 -0.13
N TYR A 257 1.17 10.95 0.88
CA TYR A 257 -0.05 11.73 0.89
C TYR A 257 0.27 13.12 1.46
N PRO A 258 -0.66 14.08 1.39
CA PRO A 258 -0.48 15.36 2.07
C PRO A 258 -0.17 15.13 3.56
N SER A 259 0.98 15.63 3.99
CA SER A 259 1.50 15.58 5.37
C SER A 259 1.71 14.18 5.96
N LYS A 260 1.68 13.10 5.16
CA LYS A 260 1.91 11.75 5.68
C LYS A 260 2.44 10.74 4.66
N ALA A 261 3.23 9.79 5.14
CA ALA A 261 3.50 8.53 4.44
C ALA A 261 2.60 7.42 4.99
N ARG A 262 2.31 6.42 4.17
CA ARG A 262 1.51 5.26 4.55
C ARG A 262 2.03 4.01 3.86
N TYR A 263 2.03 2.92 4.60
CA TYR A 263 2.32 1.58 4.10
C TYR A 263 1.66 0.56 5.03
N ILE A 264 1.61 -0.69 4.58
CA ILE A 264 1.24 -1.82 5.41
C ILE A 264 2.50 -2.57 5.76
N ASP A 265 2.72 -2.73 7.07
CA ASP A 265 3.79 -3.50 7.64
C ASP A 265 3.60 -4.99 7.31
N LEU A 266 4.65 -5.66 6.84
CA LEU A 266 4.59 -7.08 6.52
C LEU A 266 5.14 -7.94 7.67
N GLU A 267 5.41 -7.34 8.84
CA GLU A 267 5.82 -8.02 10.08
C GLU A 267 7.13 -8.81 9.93
N VAL A 268 8.00 -8.41 9.01
CA VAL A 268 9.37 -8.88 8.90
C VAL A 268 10.28 -7.68 8.85
N ASP A 269 11.36 -7.71 9.62
CA ASP A 269 12.26 -6.58 9.77
C ASP A 269 13.71 -7.02 9.56
N VAL A 270 14.56 -6.06 9.19
CA VAL A 270 16.01 -6.23 9.18
C VAL A 270 16.62 -5.27 10.18
N VAL A 271 17.51 -5.76 11.04
CA VAL A 271 18.21 -4.96 12.05
C VAL A 271 19.71 -4.99 11.82
N ARG A 272 20.38 -3.87 12.07
CA ARG A 272 21.83 -3.75 12.03
C ARG A 272 22.31 -2.96 13.24
N LEU A 273 23.05 -3.63 14.13
CA LEU A 273 23.74 -2.97 15.23
C LEU A 273 25.13 -2.51 14.79
N PRO A 274 25.71 -1.48 15.44
CA PRO A 274 27.12 -1.14 15.23
C PRO A 274 28.00 -2.37 15.38
N ASP A 275 28.93 -2.54 14.43
CA ASP A 275 29.91 -3.64 14.40
C ASP A 275 29.32 -5.06 14.36
N LYS A 276 28.03 -5.21 14.02
CA LYS A 276 27.39 -6.51 13.81
C LYS A 276 26.85 -6.64 12.39
N GLU A 277 26.81 -7.90 11.95
CA GLU A 277 26.16 -8.28 10.70
C GLU A 277 24.65 -8.01 10.76
N PRO A 278 24.02 -7.58 9.66
CA PRO A 278 22.57 -7.40 9.59
C PRO A 278 21.84 -8.75 9.73
N GLU A 279 20.72 -8.74 10.44
CA GLU A 279 19.90 -9.91 10.76
C GLU A 279 18.43 -9.69 10.39
N ILE A 280 17.77 -10.72 9.84
CA ILE A 280 16.32 -10.73 9.61
C ILE A 280 15.65 -11.22 10.90
N ILE A 281 14.63 -10.51 11.36
CA ILE A 281 13.84 -10.88 12.54
C ILE A 281 12.35 -11.01 12.19
N ASP A 282 11.60 -11.64 13.08
CA ASP A 282 10.13 -11.76 13.05
C ASP A 282 9.55 -12.54 11.85
N LEU A 283 10.34 -13.42 11.22
CA LEU A 283 9.87 -14.31 10.15
C LEU A 283 8.67 -15.17 10.56
N GLU A 284 8.60 -15.59 11.83
CA GLU A 284 7.47 -16.35 12.37
C GLU A 284 6.18 -15.51 12.44
N VAL A 285 6.30 -14.19 12.64
CA VAL A 285 5.14 -13.27 12.66
C VAL A 285 4.59 -13.08 11.25
N LEU A 286 5.47 -12.98 10.25
CA LEU A 286 5.08 -13.00 8.84
C LEU A 286 4.34 -14.29 8.47
N ASP A 287 4.86 -15.45 8.86
CA ASP A 287 4.21 -16.75 8.58
C ASP A 287 2.81 -16.83 9.22
N LYS A 288 2.69 -16.41 10.48
CA LYS A 288 1.40 -16.31 11.18
C LYS A 288 0.42 -15.37 10.46
N THR A 289 0.90 -14.25 9.92
CA THR A 289 0.07 -13.29 9.17
C THR A 289 -0.54 -13.94 7.92
N VAL A 290 0.18 -14.88 7.29
CA VAL A 290 -0.34 -15.68 6.17
C VAL A 290 -1.36 -16.72 6.65
N GLU A 291 -1.06 -17.42 7.74
CA GLU A 291 -1.97 -18.42 8.34
C GLU A 291 -3.32 -17.81 8.75
N GLU A 292 -3.30 -16.59 9.28
CA GLU A 292 -4.50 -15.81 9.63
C GLU A 292 -5.23 -15.26 8.38
N GLY A 293 -4.66 -15.44 7.19
CA GLY A 293 -5.30 -15.11 5.91
C GLY A 293 -5.23 -13.64 5.51
N PHE A 294 -4.53 -12.79 6.29
CA PHE A 294 -4.41 -11.35 6.03
C PHE A 294 -3.69 -11.07 4.72
N ILE A 295 -2.64 -11.83 4.41
CA ILE A 295 -1.82 -11.67 3.20
C ILE A 295 -1.73 -13.00 2.41
N SER A 296 -1.31 -12.93 1.16
CA SER A 296 -1.07 -14.11 0.34
C SER A 296 0.33 -14.69 0.58
N GLN A 297 0.50 -15.98 0.32
CA GLN A 297 1.83 -16.64 0.31
C GLN A 297 2.78 -15.95 -0.68
N LYS A 298 2.28 -15.46 -1.81
CA LYS A 298 3.06 -14.73 -2.81
C LYS A 298 3.62 -13.41 -2.23
N LEU A 299 2.81 -12.64 -1.50
CA LEU A 299 3.25 -11.40 -0.87
C LEU A 299 4.26 -11.65 0.25
N ALA A 300 4.06 -12.70 1.05
CA ALA A 300 5.02 -13.09 2.08
C ALA A 300 6.37 -13.54 1.47
N GLY A 301 6.35 -14.32 0.39
CA GLY A 301 7.55 -14.70 -0.35
C GLY A 301 8.32 -13.47 -0.88
N ALA A 302 7.60 -12.47 -1.39
CA ALA A 302 8.20 -11.21 -1.80
C ALA A 302 8.83 -10.43 -0.63
N ALA A 303 8.16 -10.38 0.53
CA ALA A 303 8.71 -9.76 1.73
C ALA A 303 10.02 -10.44 2.17
N LYS A 304 10.05 -11.78 2.18
CA LYS A 304 11.26 -12.57 2.48
C LYS A 304 12.39 -12.27 1.49
N GLU A 305 12.09 -12.25 0.19
CA GLU A 305 13.08 -11.92 -0.85
C GLU A 305 13.66 -10.49 -0.66
N VAL A 306 12.81 -9.52 -0.32
CA VAL A 306 13.24 -8.14 -0.03
C VAL A 306 14.17 -8.11 1.18
N ALA A 307 13.81 -8.80 2.27
CA ALA A 307 14.63 -8.89 3.48
C ALA A 307 16.01 -9.52 3.19
N GLU A 308 16.04 -10.63 2.47
CA GLU A 308 17.28 -11.32 2.08
C GLU A 308 18.18 -10.45 1.20
N LYS A 309 17.59 -9.76 0.20
CA LYS A 309 18.32 -8.82 -0.65
C LYS A 309 18.88 -7.66 0.17
N LEU A 310 18.09 -7.10 1.08
CA LEU A 310 18.53 -6.01 1.96
C LEU A 310 19.72 -6.45 2.83
N VAL A 311 19.64 -7.61 3.48
CA VAL A 311 20.77 -8.16 4.25
C VAL A 311 22.02 -8.31 3.38
N LYS A 312 21.89 -8.88 2.18
CA LYS A 312 23.02 -9.04 1.26
C LYS A 312 23.65 -7.69 0.87
N THR A 313 22.82 -6.71 0.53
CA THR A 313 23.29 -5.38 0.13
C THR A 313 23.98 -4.65 1.28
N LEU A 314 23.43 -4.70 2.50
CA LEU A 314 24.00 -4.07 3.69
C LEU A 314 25.35 -4.67 4.12
N LYS A 315 25.67 -5.91 3.71
CA LYS A 315 26.98 -6.54 3.94
C LYS A 315 28.06 -6.06 2.97
N THR A 316 27.66 -5.67 1.76
CA THR A 316 28.60 -5.27 0.69
C THR A 316 28.76 -3.76 0.56
N GLU A 317 27.75 -3.00 0.95
CA GLU A 317 27.70 -1.55 0.84
C GLU A 317 27.64 -0.93 2.23
N ASN A 318 28.68 -0.19 2.62
CA ASN A 318 28.69 0.58 3.87
C ASN A 318 28.07 1.96 3.65
N ASP A 319 27.22 2.37 4.60
CA ASP A 319 26.68 3.74 4.74
C ASP A 319 25.86 4.30 3.56
N GLU A 320 25.23 3.44 2.76
CA GLU A 320 24.28 3.90 1.75
C GLU A 320 22.99 4.44 2.39
N ASN A 321 22.52 5.59 1.88
CA ASN A 321 21.22 6.15 2.25
C ASN A 321 20.10 5.30 1.62
N LEU A 322 18.88 5.39 2.17
CA LEU A 322 17.78 4.58 1.64
C LEU A 322 17.46 4.89 0.18
N SER A 323 17.74 6.11 -0.29
CA SER A 323 17.47 6.51 -1.68
C SER A 323 18.29 5.74 -2.72
N SER A 324 19.52 5.32 -2.38
CA SER A 324 20.35 4.48 -3.26
C SER A 324 20.05 2.99 -3.12
N LEU A 325 19.62 2.55 -1.93
CA LEU A 325 19.27 1.16 -1.63
C LEU A 325 17.92 0.76 -2.23
N ALA A 326 16.89 1.59 -2.07
CA ALA A 326 15.50 1.26 -2.42
C ALA A 326 15.29 0.81 -3.87
N PRO A 327 15.96 1.40 -4.89
CA PRO A 327 15.86 0.90 -6.27
C PRO A 327 16.39 -0.52 -6.46
N LYS A 328 17.41 -0.93 -5.69
CA LYS A 328 18.07 -2.26 -5.75
C LYS A 328 17.27 -3.34 -5.01
N ILE A 329 16.45 -2.92 -4.03
CA ILE A 329 15.76 -3.81 -3.09
C ILE A 329 14.27 -3.90 -3.49
N LYS A 330 14.02 -4.70 -4.51
CA LYS A 330 12.67 -5.03 -4.99
C LYS A 330 12.55 -6.53 -5.18
N PRO A 331 11.39 -7.13 -4.87
CA PRO A 331 11.16 -8.54 -5.12
C PRO A 331 11.02 -8.79 -6.62
N LYS A 332 11.27 -10.02 -7.05
CA LYS A 332 10.87 -10.50 -8.38
C LYS A 332 9.42 -10.92 -8.30
N LEU A 333 8.54 -9.94 -8.47
CA LEU A 333 7.11 -10.18 -8.59
C LEU A 333 6.72 -9.98 -10.05
N GLU A 334 6.26 -11.04 -10.70
CA GLU A 334 5.56 -10.97 -11.98
C GLU A 334 4.06 -11.02 -11.71
N PHE A 335 3.31 -10.06 -12.22
CA PHE A 335 1.85 -10.05 -12.22
C PHE A 335 1.31 -10.08 -13.64
N GLU A 336 0.09 -10.59 -13.80
CA GLU A 336 -0.59 -10.78 -15.09
C GLU A 336 -0.69 -9.50 -15.94
N TYR A 337 -0.45 -8.33 -15.32
CA TYR A 337 -0.49 -7.01 -15.93
C TYR A 337 0.87 -6.28 -15.91
N ASP A 338 2.01 -6.96 -15.78
CA ASP A 338 3.35 -6.32 -15.86
C ASP A 338 3.85 -6.08 -17.30
N THR A 339 3.17 -6.63 -18.32
CA THR A 339 3.53 -6.46 -19.74
C THR A 339 2.86 -5.27 -20.41
#